data_AF-A0A7S4NW81-F1
#
_entry.id   AF-A0A7S4NW81-F1
#
_cell.length_a   1.000
_cell.length_b   1.000
_cell.length_c   1.000
_cell.angle_alpha   90.00
_cell.angle_beta   90.00
_cell.angle_gamma   90.00
#
_symmetry.space_group_name_H-M   'P 1'
#
loop_
_entity.id
_entity.type
_entity.pdbx_description
1 polymer ?
#
loop_
_entity_poly.entity_id
_entity_poly.type
_entity_poly.pdbx_seq_one_letter_code
_entity_poly.pdbx_strand_id
1 'polypeptide(L)'
;FLFLFLSKMETHYDLENSFALILMVIVGILNFIIMIPWPPVIMANLLRVSRQAGRSEQARWTFFMVLAVVFVMFCWSFWALRSVQSELDAMKANSAINAVVDMETRLSMNLKKFRTQRNVYITGFSLFSSLILLRFHKILSQIGDLN
;
A
#
# COMPACT_ATOMS: atom_id res chain seq x y z
N PHE A 1 2.79 6.70 22.08
CA PHE A 1 3.76 5.71 21.56
C PHE A 1 3.97 5.82 20.05
N LEU A 2 2.90 5.88 19.24
CA LEU A 2 2.98 6.07 17.78
C LEU A 2 3.67 7.41 17.37
N PHE A 3 3.38 8.50 18.07
CA PHE A 3 3.90 9.84 17.77
C PHE A 3 5.38 10.03 18.16
N LEU A 4 5.82 9.42 19.27
CA LEU A 4 7.22 9.42 19.72
C LEU A 4 8.10 8.49 18.86
N PHE A 5 7.52 7.44 18.26
CA PHE A 5 8.21 6.57 17.29
C PHE A 5 8.33 7.21 15.90
N LEU A 6 7.43 8.14 15.57
CA LEU A 6 7.46 8.92 14.33
C LEU A 6 8.50 10.05 14.38
N SER A 7 8.66 10.74 15.53
CA SER A 7 9.63 11.85 15.67
C SER A 7 11.09 11.39 15.69
N LYS A 8 11.40 10.17 16.19
CA LYS A 8 12.78 9.65 16.21
C LYS A 8 13.31 9.26 14.81
N MET A 9 12.47 9.30 13.78
CA MET A 9 12.77 8.88 12.40
C MET A 9 13.10 10.07 11.47
N GLU A 10 13.31 11.26 12.03
CA GLU A 10 13.54 12.49 11.27
C GLU A 10 15.01 12.72 10.89
N THR A 11 15.94 11.88 11.34
CA THR A 11 17.37 12.25 11.31
C THR A 11 18.16 11.80 10.09
N HIS A 12 17.65 10.94 9.22
CA HIS A 12 18.29 10.66 7.93
C HIS A 12 17.23 10.16 6.95
N TYR A 13 17.32 10.57 5.69
CA TYR A 13 16.44 10.29 4.53
C TYR A 13 15.45 11.41 4.17
N ASP A 14 15.63 11.91 2.95
CA ASP A 14 15.08 13.11 2.33
C ASP A 14 13.56 13.28 2.38
N LEU A 15 13.14 14.54 2.24
CA LEU A 15 11.76 15.05 2.23
C LEU A 15 10.79 14.21 1.36
N GLU A 16 11.29 13.59 0.28
CA GLU A 16 10.51 12.72 -0.62
C GLU A 16 9.97 11.46 0.07
N ASN A 17 10.72 10.88 1.01
CA ASN A 17 10.29 9.67 1.72
C ASN A 17 9.17 9.95 2.72
N SER A 18 9.09 11.17 3.26
CA SER A 18 8.02 11.59 4.17
C SER A 18 6.67 11.67 3.47
N PHE A 19 6.61 12.19 2.23
CA PHE A 19 5.39 12.22 1.43
C PHE A 19 4.90 10.81 1.08
N ALA A 20 5.81 9.91 0.67
CA ALA A 20 5.47 8.52 0.37
C ALA A 20 4.92 7.79 1.60
N LEU A 21 5.41 8.11 2.80
CA LEU A 21 4.94 7.55 4.07
C LEU A 21 3.52 8.01 4.40
N ILE A 22 3.25 9.31 4.30
CA ILE A 22 1.91 9.87 4.53
C ILE A 22 0.90 9.26 3.56
N LEU A 23 1.28 9.17 2.28
CA LEU A 23 0.43 8.57 1.26
C LEU A 23 0.15 7.09 1.56
N MET A 24 1.14 6.32 2.01
CA MET A 24 0.95 4.93 2.42
C MET A 24 -0.01 4.78 3.60
N VAL A 25 0.08 5.67 4.60
CA VAL A 25 -0.82 5.64 5.76
C VAL A 25 -2.25 5.94 5.34
N ILE A 26 -2.46 6.97 4.51
CA ILE A 26 -3.78 7.33 3.99
C ILE A 26 -4.37 6.17 3.17
N VAL A 27 -3.60 5.61 2.24
CA VAL A 27 -4.01 4.48 1.40
C VAL A 27 -4.33 3.25 2.25
N GLY A 28 -3.53 2.97 3.28
CA GLY A 28 -3.75 1.86 4.20
C GLY A 28 -5.04 2.00 5.00
N ILE A 29 -5.31 3.20 5.56
CA ILE A 29 -6.54 3.50 6.30
C ILE A 29 -7.76 3.39 5.38
N LEU A 30 -7.70 3.98 4.19
CA LEU A 30 -8.81 3.96 3.23
C LEU A 30 -9.17 2.53 2.83
N ASN A 31 -8.16 1.68 2.65
CA ASN A 31 -8.37 0.28 2.32
C ASN A 31 -8.95 -0.52 3.50
N PHE A 32 -8.49 -0.25 4.73
CA PHE A 32 -9.06 -0.86 5.93
C PHE A 32 -10.54 -0.50 6.08
N ILE A 33 -10.91 0.75 5.79
CA ILE A 33 -12.29 1.22 5.76
C ILE A 33 -13.10 0.46 4.71
N ILE A 34 -12.56 0.21 3.51
CA ILE A 34 -13.26 -0.55 2.45
C ILE A 34 -13.44 -2.03 2.83
N MET A 35 -12.51 -2.61 3.58
CA MET A 35 -12.50 -4.03 3.97
C MET A 35 -13.51 -4.35 5.10
N ILE A 36 -13.86 -3.37 5.93
CA ILE A 36 -14.90 -3.54 6.94
C ILE A 36 -16.22 -3.88 6.23
N PRO A 37 -16.97 -4.92 6.62
CA PRO A 37 -18.26 -5.21 6.01
C PRO A 37 -19.22 -4.05 6.29
N TRP A 38 -19.45 -3.20 5.27
CA TRP A 38 -20.32 -2.04 5.43
C TRP A 38 -21.76 -2.50 5.59
N PRO A 39 -22.54 -1.88 6.50
CA PRO A 39 -23.94 -2.18 6.65
C PRO A 39 -24.70 -1.97 5.33
N PRO A 40 -25.70 -2.82 5.01
CA PRO A 40 -26.37 -2.87 3.71
C PRO A 40 -27.05 -1.55 3.33
N VAL A 41 -27.38 -0.71 4.32
CA VAL A 41 -27.95 0.64 4.14
C VAL A 41 -26.97 1.58 3.42
N ILE A 42 -25.67 1.45 3.70
CA ILE A 42 -24.65 2.29 3.08
C ILE A 42 -24.30 1.76 1.70
N MET A 43 -24.30 0.45 1.51
CA MET A 43 -24.20 -0.16 0.18
C MET A 43 -25.34 0.30 -0.73
N ALA A 44 -26.58 0.37 -0.24
CA ALA A 44 -27.72 0.88 -1.01
C ALA A 44 -27.55 2.35 -1.43
N ASN A 45 -26.99 3.20 -0.56
CA ASN A 45 -26.71 4.60 -0.88
C ASN A 45 -25.50 4.77 -1.81
N LEU A 46 -24.42 4.00 -1.62
CA LEU A 46 -23.29 3.95 -2.55
C LEU A 46 -23.71 3.47 -3.94
N LEU A 47 -24.64 2.53 -4.02
CA LEU A 47 -25.22 2.06 -5.27
C LEU A 47 -26.09 3.13 -5.94
N ARG A 48 -26.88 3.92 -5.18
CA ARG A 48 -27.61 5.07 -5.74
C ARG A 48 -26.66 6.15 -6.25
N VAL A 49 -25.62 6.50 -5.49
CA VAL A 49 -24.60 7.47 -5.88
C VAL A 49 -23.79 6.97 -7.09
N SER A 50 -23.44 5.68 -7.12
CA SER A 50 -22.77 5.03 -8.25
C SER A 50 -23.66 4.97 -9.50
N ARG A 51 -24.98 4.77 -9.37
CA ARG A 51 -25.92 4.88 -10.50
C ARG A 51 -25.99 6.30 -11.08
N GLN A 52 -25.83 7.32 -10.24
CA GLN A 52 -25.87 8.71 -10.66
C GLN A 52 -24.51 9.17 -11.26
N ALA A 53 -23.40 8.63 -10.77
CA ALA A 53 -22.04 8.91 -11.26
C ALA A 53 -21.57 7.99 -12.41
N GLY A 54 -22.18 6.80 -12.56
CA GLY A 54 -21.78 5.76 -13.53
C GLY A 54 -22.07 6.09 -15.00
N ARG A 55 -22.79 7.18 -15.27
CA ARG A 55 -22.98 7.73 -16.63
C ARG A 55 -21.83 8.63 -17.08
N SER A 56 -20.88 8.95 -16.19
CA SER A 56 -19.74 9.81 -16.49
C SER A 56 -18.55 8.99 -16.95
N GLU A 57 -18.13 9.16 -18.21
CA GLU A 57 -16.88 8.60 -18.73
C GLU A 57 -15.67 8.99 -17.86
N GLN A 58 -15.74 10.16 -17.20
CA GLN A 58 -14.69 10.69 -16.34
C GLN A 58 -14.47 9.84 -15.08
N ALA A 59 -15.53 9.26 -14.50
CA ALA A 59 -15.40 8.41 -13.30
C ALA A 59 -14.61 7.12 -13.58
N ARG A 60 -14.79 6.54 -14.78
CA ARG A 60 -14.04 5.38 -15.24
C ARG A 60 -12.55 5.71 -15.39
N TRP A 61 -12.24 6.84 -16.02
CA TRP A 61 -10.86 7.30 -16.21
C TRP A 61 -10.14 7.59 -14.90
N THR A 62 -10.81 8.27 -13.95
CA THR A 62 -10.25 8.53 -12.62
C THR A 62 -9.93 7.23 -11.87
N PHE A 63 -10.80 6.23 -11.96
CA PHE A 63 -10.54 4.93 -11.33
C PHE A 63 -9.31 4.23 -11.93
N PHE A 64 -9.16 4.21 -13.25
CA PHE A 64 -7.97 3.65 -13.91
C PHE A 64 -6.69 4.42 -13.56
N MET A 65 -6.78 5.75 -13.42
CA MET A 65 -5.65 6.57 -12.98
C MET A 65 -5.21 6.19 -11.55
N VAL A 66 -6.14 6.08 -10.60
CA VAL A 66 -5.83 5.67 -9.22
C VAL A 66 -5.22 4.27 -9.20
N LEU A 67 -5.78 3.34 -9.98
CA LEU A 67 -5.24 1.98 -10.12
C LEU A 67 -3.79 2.00 -10.64
N ALA A 68 -3.50 2.82 -11.65
CA ALA A 68 -2.15 2.96 -12.20
C ALA A 68 -1.17 3.53 -11.17
N VAL A 69 -1.56 4.54 -10.39
CA VAL A 69 -0.73 5.10 -9.31
C VAL A 69 -0.43 4.04 -8.24
N VAL A 70 -1.44 3.30 -7.78
CA VAL A 70 -1.25 2.23 -6.79
C VAL A 70 -0.37 1.12 -7.35
N PHE A 71 -0.51 0.78 -8.64
CA PHE A 71 0.32 -0.21 -9.32
C PHE A 71 1.80 0.21 -9.37
N VAL A 72 2.09 1.44 -9.76
CA VAL A 72 3.46 1.98 -9.77
C VAL A 72 4.05 1.97 -8.35
N MET A 73 3.27 2.36 -7.34
CA MET A 73 3.70 2.30 -5.94
C MET A 73 4.01 0.87 -5.46
N PHE A 74 3.24 -0.11 -5.93
CA PHE A 74 3.50 -1.51 -5.63
C PHE A 74 4.82 -1.98 -6.26
N CYS A 75 5.05 -1.68 -7.54
CA CYS A 75 6.31 -2.00 -8.22
C CYS A 75 7.52 -1.35 -7.52
N TRP A 76 7.40 -0.09 -7.13
CA TRP A 76 8.43 0.63 -6.38
C TRP A 76 8.73 -0.05 -5.04
N SER A 77 7.69 -0.34 -4.25
CA SER A 77 7.85 -0.99 -2.94
C SER A 77 8.47 -2.38 -3.06
N PHE A 78 8.11 -3.12 -4.11
CA PHE A 78 8.63 -4.45 -4.39
C PHE A 78 10.10 -4.42 -4.80
N TRP A 79 10.50 -3.43 -5.62
CA TRP A 79 11.91 -3.17 -5.92
C TRP A 79 12.70 -2.87 -4.64
N ALA A 80 12.20 -1.96 -3.81
CA ALA A 80 12.84 -1.60 -2.55
C ALA A 80 13.05 -2.81 -1.64
N LEU A 81 12.05 -3.68 -1.52
CA LEU A 81 12.15 -4.91 -0.73
C LEU A 81 13.23 -5.86 -1.24
N ARG A 82 13.33 -6.02 -2.57
CA ARG A 82 14.37 -6.85 -3.18
C ARG A 82 15.77 -6.28 -2.93
N SER A 83 15.94 -4.96 -3.03
CA SER A 83 17.24 -4.33 -2.73
C SER A 83 17.67 -4.58 -1.28
N VAL A 84 16.77 -4.37 -0.32
CA VAL A 84 17.04 -4.60 1.11
C VAL A 84 17.32 -6.08 1.40
N GLN A 85 16.62 -6.98 0.71
CA GLN A 85 16.87 -8.42 0.84
C GLN A 85 18.24 -8.80 0.30
N SER A 86 18.65 -8.23 -0.85
CA SER A 86 19.98 -8.47 -1.43
C SER A 86 21.11 -7.91 -0.58
N GLU A 87 20.93 -6.73 0.03
CA GLU A 87 21.88 -6.15 1.00
C GLU A 87 22.06 -7.10 2.19
N LEU A 88 20.97 -7.65 2.72
CA LEU A 88 21.02 -8.55 3.87
C LEU A 88 21.70 -9.89 3.56
N ASP A 89 21.47 -10.43 2.36
CA ASP A 89 22.07 -11.70 1.95
C ASP A 89 23.57 -11.53 1.61
N ALA A 90 23.97 -10.39 1.04
CA ALA A 90 25.38 -10.02 0.87
C ALA A 90 26.11 -9.86 2.21
N MET A 91 25.45 -9.30 3.23
CA MET A 91 26.03 -9.20 4.58
C MET A 91 26.26 -10.59 5.19
N LYS A 92 25.27 -11.49 5.13
CA LYS A 92 25.42 -12.87 5.65
C LYS A 92 26.59 -13.63 5.03
N ALA A 93 26.90 -13.38 3.75
CA ALA A 93 28.04 -14.00 3.08
C ALA A 93 29.39 -13.47 3.56
N ASN A 94 29.46 -12.21 4.01
CA ASN A 94 30.69 -11.53 4.42
C ASN A 94 30.96 -11.57 5.95
N SER A 95 29.97 -11.92 6.77
CA SER A 95 30.05 -11.89 8.23
C SER A 95 30.97 -12.94 8.89
N ALA A 96 31.75 -13.72 8.14
CA ALA A 96 32.67 -14.70 8.71
C ALA A 96 33.84 -14.07 9.51
N ILE A 97 34.04 -12.75 9.45
CA ILE A 97 35.30 -12.11 9.90
C ILE A 97 35.17 -11.25 11.18
N ASN A 98 33.99 -10.75 11.60
CA ASN A 98 33.88 -9.86 12.79
C ASN A 98 32.54 -9.96 13.56
N ALA A 99 32.43 -10.84 14.56
CA ALA A 99 31.15 -11.24 15.17
C ALA A 99 30.48 -10.22 16.13
N VAL A 100 31.20 -9.24 16.71
CA VAL A 100 30.63 -8.34 17.74
C VAL A 100 30.12 -7.02 17.15
N VAL A 101 30.77 -6.46 16.12
CA VAL A 101 30.30 -5.27 15.38
C VAL A 101 29.13 -5.63 14.45
N ASP A 102 29.02 -6.89 14.05
CA ASP A 102 28.02 -7.43 13.12
C ASP A 102 26.61 -7.56 13.74
N MET A 103 26.47 -7.63 15.07
CA MET A 103 25.15 -7.84 15.71
C MET A 103 24.23 -6.62 15.63
N GLU A 104 24.75 -5.41 15.90
CA GLU A 104 23.97 -4.17 15.81
C GLU A 104 23.60 -3.83 14.36
N THR A 105 24.54 -4.03 13.42
CA THR A 105 24.29 -3.82 12.00
C THR A 105 23.27 -4.82 11.45
N ARG A 106 23.31 -6.09 11.89
CA ARG A 106 22.27 -7.07 11.54
C ARG A 106 20.91 -6.72 12.12
N LEU A 107 20.85 -6.23 13.35
CA LEU A 107 19.60 -5.82 13.99
C LEU A 107 18.96 -4.66 13.21
N SER A 108 19.71 -3.62 12.90
CA SER A 108 19.23 -2.45 12.13
C SER A 108 18.78 -2.83 10.72
N MET A 109 19.50 -3.73 10.05
CA MET A 109 19.12 -4.28 8.73
C MET A 109 17.85 -5.13 8.79
N ASN A 110 17.70 -5.99 9.80
CA ASN A 110 16.47 -6.76 10.01
C ASN A 110 15.26 -5.84 10.26
N LEU A 111 15.44 -4.74 11.00
CA LEU A 111 14.42 -3.71 11.18
C LEU A 111 14.09 -2.98 9.87
N LYS A 112 15.09 -2.65 9.03
CA LYS A 112 14.89 -2.08 7.68
C LYS A 112 14.10 -3.05 6.78
N LYS A 113 14.40 -4.34 6.83
CA LYS A 113 13.67 -5.39 6.11
C LYS A 113 12.22 -5.49 6.57
N PHE A 114 11.97 -5.56 7.87
CA PHE A 114 10.61 -5.62 8.42
C PHE A 114 9.78 -4.40 7.97
N ARG A 115 10.36 -3.20 8.01
CA ARG A 115 9.69 -1.99 7.53
C ARG A 115 9.32 -2.08 6.06
N THR A 116 10.26 -2.50 5.21
CA THR A 116 10.04 -2.58 3.77
C THR A 116 9.03 -3.68 3.40
N GLN A 117 9.02 -4.80 4.14
CA GLN A 117 8.03 -5.86 3.97
C GLN A 117 6.60 -5.37 4.24
N ARG A 118 6.37 -4.65 5.34
CA ARG A 118 5.05 -4.09 5.66
C ARG A 118 4.55 -3.14 4.57
N ASN A 119 5.43 -2.30 4.04
CA ASN A 119 5.10 -1.34 2.99
C ASN A 119 4.67 -2.05 1.69
N VAL A 120 5.33 -3.16 1.33
CA VAL A 120 4.89 -4.01 0.21
C VAL A 120 3.52 -4.64 0.48
N TYR A 121 3.27 -5.13 1.70
CA TYR A 121 1.97 -5.71 2.02
C TYR A 121 0.84 -4.69 1.96
N ILE A 122 1.03 -3.47 2.47
CA ILE A 122 0.01 -2.41 2.41
C ILE A 122 -0.30 -2.02 0.97
N THR A 123 0.71 -1.82 0.13
CA THR A 123 0.51 -1.50 -1.29
C THR A 123 -0.08 -2.66 -2.10
N GLY A 124 0.35 -3.89 -1.84
CA GLY A 124 -0.21 -5.08 -2.48
C GLY A 124 -1.67 -5.31 -2.11
N PHE A 125 -2.03 -5.05 -0.86
CA PHE A 125 -3.42 -5.09 -0.40
C PHE A 125 -4.26 -3.99 -1.06
N SER A 126 -3.73 -2.78 -1.25
CA SER A 126 -4.43 -1.69 -1.99
C SER A 126 -4.63 -1.98 -3.46
N LEU A 127 -3.67 -2.65 -4.08
CA LEU A 127 -3.83 -3.14 -5.44
C LEU A 127 -4.92 -4.22 -5.52
N PHE A 128 -4.91 -5.19 -4.60
CA PHE A 128 -5.93 -6.23 -4.52
C PHE A 128 -7.33 -5.66 -4.31
N SER A 129 -7.50 -4.74 -3.37
CA SER A 129 -8.78 -4.07 -3.11
C SER A 129 -9.23 -3.20 -4.30
N SER A 130 -8.31 -2.58 -5.03
CA SER A 130 -8.67 -1.85 -6.25
C SER A 130 -9.17 -2.80 -7.35
N LEU A 131 -8.55 -3.98 -7.50
CA LEU A 131 -9.00 -4.98 -8.47
C LEU A 131 -10.35 -5.61 -8.10
N ILE A 132 -10.59 -5.89 -6.80
CA ILE A 132 -11.89 -6.41 -6.37
C ILE A 132 -12.99 -5.38 -6.62
N LEU A 133 -12.74 -4.09 -6.35
CA LEU A 133 -13.67 -3.00 -6.66
C LEU A 133 -13.98 -2.90 -8.16
N LEU A 134 -12.98 -3.08 -9.03
CA LEU A 134 -13.20 -3.12 -10.48
C LEU A 134 -14.13 -4.27 -10.89
N ARG A 135 -13.96 -5.45 -10.27
CA ARG A 135 -14.85 -6.60 -10.49
C ARG A 135 -16.26 -6.33 -9.99
N PHE A 136 -16.40 -5.79 -8.78
CA PHE A 136 -17.71 -5.41 -8.22
C PHE A 136 -18.41 -4.38 -9.09
N HIS A 137 -17.70 -3.36 -9.58
CA HIS A 137 -18.29 -2.34 -10.46
C HIS A 137 -18.84 -2.93 -11.77
N LYS A 138 -18.10 -3.86 -12.41
CA LYS A 138 -18.57 -4.56 -13.62
C LYS A 138 -19.81 -5.42 -13.37
N ILE A 139 -19.87 -6.12 -12.24
CA ILE A 139 -21.04 -6.94 -11.88
C ILE A 139 -22.25 -6.03 -11.60
N LEU A 140 -22.04 -4.92 -10.90
CA LEU A 140 -23.09 -3.97 -10.58
C LEU A 140 -23.65 -3.26 -11.82
N SER A 141 -22.81 -2.93 -12.81
CA SER A 141 -23.30 -2.36 -14.07
C SER A 141 -24.14 -3.38 -14.85
N GLN A 142 -23.70 -4.65 -14.92
CA GLN A 142 -24.46 -5.72 -15.58
C GLN A 142 -25.84 -5.97 -14.95
N ILE A 143 -25.92 -5.94 -13.61
CA ILE A 143 -27.21 -6.08 -12.90
C ILE A 143 -28.09 -4.83 -13.08
N GLY A 144 -27.48 -3.65 -13.20
CA GLY A 144 -28.17 -2.38 -13.42
C GLY A 144 -28.85 -2.28 -14.78
N ASP A 145 -28.26 -2.84 -15.83
CA ASP A 145 -28.80 -2.82 -17.20
C ASP A 145 -29.94 -3.85 -17.42
N LEU A 146 -30.19 -4.73 -16.45
CA LEU A 146 -31.23 -5.76 -16.49
C LEU A 146 -32.57 -5.33 -15.86
N ASN A 147 -32.69 -4.09 -15.38
CA ASN A 147 -33.96 -3.46 -14.93
C ASN A 147 -34.25 -2.19 -15.72
#